data_AF-A0A9E1XGZ4-F1
#
_entry.id   AF-A0A9E1XGZ4-F1
#
_cell.length_a   1.000
_cell.length_b   1.000
_cell.length_c   1.000
_cell.angle_alpha   90.00
_cell.angle_beta   90.00
_cell.angle_gamma   90.00
#
_symmetry.space_group_name_H-M   'P 1'
#
loop_
_entity.id
_entity.type
_entity.pdbx_description
1 polymer ?
#
loop_
_entity_poly.entity_id
_entity_poly.type
_entity_poly.pdbx_seq_one_letter_code
_entity_poly.pdbx_strand_id
1 'polypeptide(L)' 'MNLNWHEIDRFLMGEAWSGSQIKQHLTELSDVIGPRWGGSAEDRRAAAYIRDQMEAA' A
#
# COMPACT_ATOMS: atom_id res chain seq x y z
N MET A 1 -1.40 19.47 18.60
CA MET A 1 -1.55 19.35 17.14
C MET A 1 -2.99 19.70 16.79
N ASN A 2 -3.23 20.70 15.96
CA ASN A 2 -4.57 21.00 15.44
C ASN A 2 -4.74 20.21 14.14
N LEU A 3 -5.49 19.12 14.18
CA LEU A 3 -5.72 18.24 13.02
C LEU A 3 -6.79 18.84 12.12
N ASN A 4 -6.60 18.73 10.80
CA ASN A 4 -7.62 19.12 9.83
C ASN A 4 -8.71 18.04 9.74
N TRP A 5 -9.69 18.12 10.64
CA TRP A 5 -10.77 17.14 10.73
C TRP A 5 -11.59 17.00 9.45
N HIS A 6 -11.75 18.07 8.66
CA HIS A 6 -12.49 18.02 7.41
C HIS A 6 -11.76 17.18 6.34
N GLU A 7 -10.43 17.32 6.25
CA GLU A 7 -9.63 16.49 5.33
C GLU A 7 -9.60 15.03 5.78
N ILE A 8 -9.45 14.80 7.08
CA ILE A 8 -9.45 13.44 7.65
C ILE A 8 -10.80 12.76 7.38
N ASP A 9 -11.92 13.46 7.60
CA ASP A 9 -13.25 12.90 7.39
C ASP A 9 -13.51 12.59 5.90
N ARG A 10 -13.16 13.52 4.99
CA ARG A 10 -13.22 13.28 3.53
C ARG A 10 -12.41 12.05 3.13
N PHE A 11 -11.21 11.89 3.69
CA PHE A 11 -10.36 10.74 3.39
C PHE A 11 -10.97 9.44 3.91
N LEU A 12 -11.33 9.38 5.20
CA LEU A 12 -11.85 8.17 5.84
C LEU A 12 -13.19 7.71 5.27
N MET A 13 -14.09 8.65 4.97
CA MET A 13 -15.46 8.33 4.55
C MET A 13 -15.59 8.07 3.04
N GLY A 14 -14.57 8.41 2.23
CA GLY A 14 -14.68 8.31 0.77
C GLY A 14 -13.37 7.98 0.08
N GLU A 15 -12.36 8.84 0.17
CA GLU A 15 -11.18 8.76 -0.71
C GLU A 15 -10.31 7.54 -0.45
N ALA A 16 -10.29 7.04 0.79
CA ALA A 16 -9.63 5.78 1.13
C ALA A 16 -10.17 4.59 0.32
N TRP A 17 -11.43 4.66 -0.13
CA TRP A 17 -12.08 3.65 -0.96
C TRP A 17 -12.05 4.00 -2.45
N SER A 18 -12.48 5.20 -2.83
CA SER A 18 -12.57 5.59 -4.25
C SER A 18 -11.20 5.77 -4.92
N GLY A 19 -10.19 6.20 -4.16
CA GLY A 19 -8.80 6.31 -4.60
C GLY A 19 -7.94 5.10 -4.20
N SER A 20 -8.55 4.02 -3.71
CA SER A 20 -7.79 2.89 -3.16
C SER A 20 -6.95 2.20 -4.24
N GLN A 21 -5.64 2.11 -3.99
CA GLN A 21 -4.72 1.32 -4.81
C GLN A 21 -4.67 -0.16 -4.39
N ILE A 22 -5.60 -0.62 -3.55
CA ILE A 22 -5.58 -1.98 -2.98
C ILE A 22 -5.50 -3.08 -4.05
N LYS A 23 -6.19 -2.92 -5.18
CA LYS A 23 -6.15 -3.89 -6.29
C LYS A 23 -4.76 -3.97 -6.92
N GLN A 24 -4.12 -2.82 -7.15
CA GLN A 24 -2.77 -2.77 -7.69
C GLN A 24 -1.77 -3.45 -6.76
N HIS A 25 -1.81 -3.12 -5.47
CA HIS A 25 -0.91 -3.73 -4.48
C HIS A 25 -1.17 -5.23 -4.34
N LEU A 26 -2.43 -5.66 -4.36
CA LEU A 26 -2.79 -7.07 -4.32
C LEU A 26 -2.17 -7.83 -5.50
N THR A 27 -2.32 -7.31 -6.72
CA THR A 27 -1.76 -7.91 -7.93
C THR A 27 -0.25 -7.95 -7.90
N GLU A 28 0.43 -6.85 -7.56
CA GLU A 28 1.89 -6.85 -7.51
C GLU A 28 2.42 -7.85 -6.46
N LEU A 29 1.84 -7.86 -5.25
CA LEU A 29 2.30 -8.72 -4.17
C LEU A 29 1.94 -10.19 -4.36
N SER A 30 0.79 -10.50 -4.95
CA SER A 30 0.24 -11.86 -4.99
C SER A 30 0.40 -12.55 -6.34
N ASP A 31 0.33 -11.80 -7.44
CA ASP A 31 0.37 -12.36 -8.79
C ASP A 31 1.72 -12.12 -9.47
N VAL A 32 2.34 -10.95 -9.27
CA VAL A 32 3.62 -10.59 -9.92
C VAL A 32 4.83 -11.06 -9.11
N ILE A 33 4.86 -10.77 -7.81
CA ILE A 33 5.91 -11.28 -6.90
C ILE A 33 5.62 -12.73 -6.55
N GLY A 34 4.36 -13.03 -6.22
CA GLY A 34 3.93 -14.39 -5.92
C GLY A 34 4.36 -14.87 -4.53
N PRO A 35 4.61 -16.20 -4.36
CA PRO A 35 5.03 -16.79 -3.10
C PRO A 35 6.33 -16.16 -2.57
N ARG A 36 6.30 -15.72 -1.31
CA ARG A 36 7.38 -14.96 -0.65
C ARG A 36 7.73 -15.58 0.70
N TRP A 37 8.49 -16.68 0.65
CA TRP A 37 8.97 -17.33 1.87
C TRP A 37 9.98 -16.44 2.57
N GLY A 38 9.92 -16.36 3.90
CA GLY A 38 10.81 -15.48 4.66
C GLY A 38 12.28 -15.72 4.34
N GLY A 39 12.99 -14.64 4.01
CA GLY A 39 14.41 -14.67 3.63
C GLY A 39 14.68 -14.99 2.16
N SER A 40 13.66 -15.26 1.34
CA SER A 40 13.82 -15.46 -0.10
C SER A 40 14.10 -14.14 -0.84
N ALA A 41 14.41 -14.23 -2.13
CA ALA A 41 14.58 -13.05 -2.97
C ALA A 41 13.25 -12.28 -3.15
N GLU A 42 12.15 -13.02 -3.21
CA GLU A 42 10.78 -12.50 -3.35
C GLU A 42 10.34 -11.75 -2.08
N ASP A 43 10.73 -12.23 -0.90
CA ASP A 43 10.51 -11.52 0.37
C ASP A 43 11.21 -10.15 0.37
N ARG A 44 12.49 -10.12 -0.03
CA ARG A 44 13.22 -8.86 -0.17
C ARG A 44 12.61 -7.95 -1.23
N ARG A 45 12.12 -8.52 -2.34
CA ARG A 45 11.45 -7.76 -3.41
C ARG A 45 10.13 -7.16 -2.93
N ALA A 46 9.33 -7.92 -2.16
CA ALA A 46 8.10 -7.43 -1.56
C ALA A 46 8.38 -6.29 -0.55
N ALA A 47 9.40 -6.45 0.29
CA ALA A 47 9.81 -5.40 1.23
C ALA A 47 10.25 -4.11 0.51
N ALA A 48 11.03 -4.24 -0.57
CA ALA A 48 11.43 -3.10 -1.39
C ALA A 48 10.22 -2.40 -2.02
N TYR A 49 9.30 -3.16 -2.63
CA TYR A 49 8.08 -2.61 -3.20
C TYR A 49 7.26 -1.83 -2.17
N ILE A 50 7.01 -2.40 -0.99
CA ILE A 50 6.23 -1.74 0.06
C ILE A 50 6.91 -0.45 0.52
N ARG A 51 8.22 -0.48 0.75
CA ARG A 51 8.99 0.72 1.10
C ARG A 51 8.80 1.82 0.05
N ASP A 52 8.99 1.48 -1.22
CA ASP A 52 8.91 2.45 -2.31
C ASP A 52 7.48 3.04 -2.43
N GLN A 53 6.43 2.26 -2.18
CA GLN A 53 5.05 2.77 -2.13
C GLN A 53 4.79 3.69 -0.93
N MET A 54 5.39 3.40 0.24
CA MET A 54 5.26 4.25 1.43
C MET A 54 6.02 5.56 1.30
N GLU A 55 7.18 5.56 0.62
CA GLU A 55 7.95 6.78 0.37
C GLU A 55 7.30 7.69 -0.68
N ALA A 56 6.49 7.13 -1.58
CA ALA A 56 5.79 7.88 -2.62
C ALA A 56 4.40 8.41 -2.21
N ALA A 57 3.88 8.00 -1.05
CA ALA A 57 2.55 8.37 -0.53
C ALA A 57 2.59 9.66 0.30
#